data_AF-A0A1M7JBE6-F1
#
_entry.id   AF-A0A1M7JBE6-F1
#
_cell.length_a   1.000
_cell.length_b   1.000
_cell.length_c   1.000
_cell.angle_alpha   90.00
_cell.angle_beta   90.00
_cell.angle_gamma   90.00
#
_symmetry.space_group_name_H-M   'P 1'
#
loop_
_entity.id
_entity.type
_entity.pdbx_description
1 polymer ?
#
loop_
_entity_poly.entity_id
_entity_poly.type
_entity_poly.pdbx_seq_one_letter_code
_entity_poly.pdbx_strand_id
1 'polypeptide(L)' 'MQIEQLKDIQAYVQRTADDLERVSRNMAGHLAYLQSHSRSTEARAVSEQIQGLKASVQDLRGVFNS' A
#
# COMPACT_ATOMS: atom_id res chain seq x y z
N MET A 1 16.78 -3.28 -26.29
CA MET A 1 15.31 -3.09 -26.31
C MET A 1 14.63 -3.80 -25.15
N GLN A 2 14.81 -5.12 -24.96
CA GLN A 2 14.21 -5.86 -23.82
C GLN A 2 14.69 -5.40 -22.44
N ILE A 3 15.98 -5.09 -22.27
CA ILE A 3 16.54 -4.65 -20.98
C ILE A 3 15.93 -3.31 -20.52
N GLU A 4 15.69 -2.38 -21.44
CA GLU A 4 15.10 -1.08 -21.11
C GLU A 4 13.63 -1.23 -20.70
N GLN A 5 12.86 -2.09 -21.37
CA GLN A 5 11.49 -2.43 -20.96
C GLN A 5 11.43 -3.04 -19.56
N LEU A 6 12.40 -3.91 -19.20
CA LEU A 6 12.47 -4.49 -17.86
C LEU A 6 12.76 -3.43 -16.79
N LYS A 7 13.66 -2.48 -17.07
CA LYS A 7 13.93 -1.35 -16.16
C LYS A 7 12.70 -0.45 -15.98
N ASP A 8 11.97 -0.18 -17.06
CA ASP A 8 10.75 0.63 -17.01
C ASP A 8 9.67 -0.03 -16.15
N ILE A 9 9.49 -1.35 -16.31
CA ILE A 9 8.56 -2.14 -15.49
C ILE A 9 9.01 -2.14 -14.03
N GLN A 10 10.30 -2.33 -13.75
CA GLN A 10 10.83 -2.29 -12.39
C GLN A 10 10.57 -0.93 -11.73
N ALA A 11 10.84 0.16 -12.44
CA ALA A 11 10.60 1.50 -11.94
C ALA A 11 9.09 1.77 -11.72
N TYR A 12 8.23 1.26 -12.60
CA TYR A 12 6.77 1.35 -12.45
C TYR A 12 6.25 0.59 -11.23
N VAL A 13 6.72 -0.65 -11.02
CA VAL A 13 6.35 -1.47 -9.85
C VAL A 13 6.80 -0.79 -8.55
N GLN A 14 8.02 -0.24 -8.52
CA GLN A 14 8.52 0.49 -7.35
C GLN A 14 7.66 1.72 -7.04
N ARG A 15 7.34 2.55 -8.04
CA ARG A 15 6.46 3.71 -7.86
C ARG A 15 5.07 3.31 -7.36
N THR A 16 4.52 2.24 -7.92
CA THR A 16 3.21 1.71 -7.51
C THR A 16 3.23 1.27 -6.04
N ALA A 17 4.30 0.60 -5.60
CA ALA A 17 4.46 0.22 -4.20
C ALA A 17 4.54 1.45 -3.28
N ASP A 18 5.28 2.48 -3.68
CA ASP A 18 5.42 3.71 -2.90
C ASP A 18 4.09 4.50 -2.80
N ASP A 19 3.30 4.51 -3.88
CA ASP A 19 1.96 5.11 -3.92
C ASP A 19 0.98 4.36 -3.00
N LEU A 20 0.97 3.02 -3.03
CA LEU A 20 0.13 2.22 -2.13
C LEU A 20 0.53 2.42 -0.65
N GLU A 21 1.84 2.55 -0.37
CA GLU A 21 2.31 2.86 0.97
C GLU A 21 1.84 4.24 1.44
N ARG A 22 1.84 5.24 0.55
CA ARG A 22 1.30 6.58 0.84
C ARG A 22 -0.21 6.53 1.14
N VAL A 23 -0.98 5.77 0.37
CA VAL A 23 -2.41 5.58 0.64
C VAL A 23 -2.62 4.92 2.01
N SER A 24 -1.87 3.87 2.32
CA SER A 24 -1.92 3.19 3.62
C SER A 24 -1.67 4.15 4.79
N ARG A 25 -0.66 5.04 4.68
CA ARG A 25 -0.38 6.07 5.69
C ARG A 25 -1.51 7.09 5.84
N ASN A 26 -2.10 7.55 4.73
CA ASN A 26 -3.24 8.47 4.79
C ASN A 26 -4.45 7.83 5.48
N MET A 27 -4.71 6.55 5.18
CA MET A 27 -5.78 5.80 5.82
C MET A 27 -5.55 5.59 7.32
N ALA A 28 -4.30 5.47 7.77
CA ALA A 28 -3.99 5.41 9.20
C ALA A 28 -4.43 6.68 9.95
N GLY A 29 -4.34 7.85 9.32
CA GLY A 29 -4.91 9.09 9.86
C GLY A 29 -6.44 9.03 9.97
N HIS A 30 -7.12 8.49 8.96
CA HIS A 30 -8.56 8.29 9.01
C HIS A 30 -8.99 7.25 10.07
N LEU A 31 -8.23 6.18 10.22
CA LEU A 31 -8.44 5.18 11.27
C LEU A 31 -8.38 5.83 12.66
N ALA A 32 -7.39 6.68 12.92
CA ALA A 32 -7.27 7.40 14.18
C ALA A 32 -8.49 8.30 14.46
N TYR A 33 -9.02 8.97 13.42
CA TYR A 33 -10.27 9.72 13.51
C TYR A 33 -11.46 8.83 13.86
N LEU A 34 -11.63 7.67 13.21
CA LEU A 34 -12.75 6.77 13.49
C LEU A 34 -12.69 6.20 14.92
N GLN A 35 -11.49 5.87 15.38
CA GLN A 35 -11.25 5.38 16.75
C GLN A 35 -11.58 6.45 17.80
N SER A 36 -11.24 7.72 17.57
CA SER A 36 -11.56 8.81 18.50
C SER A 36 -13.04 9.19 18.53
N HIS A 37 -13.81 8.80 17.52
CA HIS A 37 -15.26 9.05 17.41
C HIS A 37 -16.12 7.79 17.65
N SER A 38 -15.54 6.74 18.27
CA SER A 38 -16.23 5.48 18.60
C SER A 38 -16.91 4.78 17.41
N ARG A 39 -16.36 4.94 16.19
CA ARG A 39 -16.81 4.29 14.95
C ARG A 39 -16.11 2.94 14.77
N SER A 40 -16.38 1.99 15.66
CA SER A 40 -15.62 0.74 15.77
C SER A 40 -15.71 -0.17 14.54
N THR A 41 -16.88 -0.26 13.91
CA THR A 41 -17.08 -1.07 12.70
C THR A 41 -16.30 -0.51 11.51
N GLU A 42 -16.38 0.81 11.30
CA GLU A 42 -15.68 1.51 10.23
C GLU A 42 -14.17 1.48 10.47
N ALA A 43 -13.73 1.68 11.72
CA ALA A 43 -12.32 1.57 12.10
C ALA A 43 -11.77 0.17 11.78
N ARG A 44 -12.55 -0.89 12.04
CA ARG A 44 -12.15 -2.26 11.68
C ARG A 44 -11.98 -2.42 10.16
N ALA A 45 -12.97 -1.97 9.37
CA ALA A 45 -12.91 -2.07 7.91
C ALA A 45 -11.71 -1.30 7.33
N VAL A 46 -11.43 -0.09 7.82
CA VAL A 46 -10.26 0.69 7.40
C VAL A 46 -8.95 0.01 7.82
N SER A 47 -8.90 -0.60 9.00
CA SER A 47 -7.72 -1.36 9.45
C SER A 47 -7.44 -2.57 8.54
N GLU A 48 -8.47 -3.31 8.12
CA GLU A 48 -8.33 -4.44 7.20
C GLU A 48 -7.82 -3.98 5.82
N GLN A 49 -8.32 -2.85 5.31
CA GLN A 49 -7.81 -2.27 4.06
C GLN A 49 -6.35 -1.82 4.16
N ILE A 50 -5.94 -1.21 5.29
CA ILE A 50 -4.53 -0.84 5.56
C ILE A 50 -3.63 -2.07 5.52
N GLN A 51 -4.06 -3.19 6.11
CA GLN A 51 -3.30 -4.44 6.10
C GLN A 51 -3.17 -5.01 4.68
N GLY A 52 -4.26 -5.01 3.90
CA GLY A 52 -4.24 -5.44 2.50
C GLY A 52 -3.26 -4.62 1.65
N LEU A 53 -3.27 -3.29 1.78
CA LEU A 53 -2.32 -2.42 1.08
C LEU A 53 -0.87 -2.72 1.45
N LYS A 54 -0.58 -2.95 2.75
CA LYS A 54 0.78 -3.29 3.20
C LYS A 54 1.26 -4.63 2.61
N ALA A 55 0.37 -5.63 2.52
CA ALA A 55 0.69 -6.89 1.86
C ALA A 55 1.00 -6.69 0.37
N SER A 56 0.16 -5.93 -0.35
CA SER A 56 0.42 -5.61 -1.76
C SER A 56 1.75 -4.86 -1.98
N VAL A 57 2.12 -3.95 -1.07
CA VAL A 57 3.43 -3.28 -1.12
C VAL A 57 4.58 -4.26 -0.95
N GLN A 58 4.46 -5.21 -0.02
CA GLN A 58 5.47 -6.26 0.19
C GLN A 58 5.60 -7.14 -1.06
N ASP A 59 4.48 -7.58 -1.63
CA ASP A 59 4.47 -8.40 -2.84
C ASP A 59 5.14 -7.68 -4.01
N LEU A 60 4.78 -6.41 -4.26
CA LEU A 60 5.36 -5.61 -5.35
C LEU A 60 6.87 -5.40 -5.18
N ARG A 61 7.33 -5.12 -3.95
CA ARG A 61 8.77 -5.00 -3.66
C ARG A 61 9.51 -6.34 -3.78
N GLY A 62 8.82 -7.45 -3.59
CA GLY A 62 9.36 -8.80 -3.72
C GLY A 62 9.61 -9.24 -5.18
N VAL A 63 8.89 -8.69 -6.16
CA VAL A 63 8.93 -9.12 -7.58
C VAL A 63 10.36 -9.15 -8.16
N PHE A 64 11.24 -8.23 -7.76
CA PHE A 64 12.60 -8.10 -8.30
C PHE A 64 13.69 -8.57 -7.33
N ASN A 65 13.32 -9.10 -6.17
CA ASN A 65 14.25 -9.57 -5.14
C ASN A 65 14.44 -11.11 -5.16
N SER A 66 14.05 -11.77 -6.27
CA SER A 66 14.10 -13.24 -6.44
C SER A 66 15.40 -13.71 -7.09
#